data_AF-A0A9D6SNK0-F1
#
_entry.id   AF-A0A9D6SNK0-F1
#
_cell.length_a   1.000
_cell.length_b   1.000
_cell.length_c   1.000
_cell.angle_alpha   90.00
_cell.angle_beta   90.00
_cell.angle_gamma   90.00
#
_symmetry.space_group_name_H-M   'P 1'
#
loop_
_entity.id
_entity.type
_entity.pdbx_description
1 polymer ?
#
loop_
_entity_poly.entity_id
_entity_poly.type
_entity_poly.pdbx_seq_one_letter_code
_entity_poly.pdbx_strand_id
1 'polypeptide(L)' 'MRVIALIKDPGVIRRILEHLGRWAPRAMQRSAPLGPEAWPVHASLPLTYHPVPDIA' A
#
# COMPACT_ATOMS: atom_id res chain seq x y z
N MET A 1 -17.33 18.73 13.40
CA MET A 1 -16.09 19.23 12.75
C MET A 1 -15.00 18.18 12.97
N ARG A 2 -14.46 17.56 11.92
CA ARG A 2 -13.42 16.53 12.03
C ARG A 2 -12.15 17.06 11.37
N VAL A 3 -11.04 17.08 12.10
CA VAL A 3 -9.74 17.51 11.61
C VAL A 3 -8.90 16.27 11.35
N ILE A 4 -8.43 16.11 10.11
CA ILE A 4 -7.49 15.07 9.73
C ILE A 4 -6.15 15.76 9.50
N ALA A 5 -5.13 15.39 10.28
CA ALA A 5 -3.78 15.89 10.13
C ALA A 5 -2.93 14.90 9.32
N LEU A 6 -2.19 15.39 8.33
CA LEU A 6 -1.23 14.60 7.57
C LEU A 6 0.13 14.62 8.27
N ILE A 7 0.62 13.46 8.68
CA ILE A 7 1.96 13.29 9.28
C ILE A 7 2.91 12.79 8.20
N LYS A 8 3.90 13.61 7.81
CA LYS A 8 4.91 13.24 6.80
C LYS A 8 6.05 12.39 7.36
N ASP A 9 6.38 12.58 8.64
CA ASP A 9 7.50 11.89 9.27
C ASP A 9 7.07 10.50 9.79
N PRO A 10 7.66 9.40 9.28
CA PRO A 10 7.30 8.06 9.71
C PRO A 10 7.73 7.75 11.16
N GLY A 11 8.75 8.43 11.69
CA GLY A 11 9.20 8.28 13.06
C GLY A 11 8.17 8.80 14.08
N VAL A 12 7.48 9.89 13.74
CA VAL A 12 6.36 10.42 14.55
C VAL A 12 5.21 9.42 14.61
N ILE A 13 4.85 8.81 13.49
CA ILE A 13 3.77 7.80 13.44
C ILE A 13 4.12 6.63 14.37
N ARG A 14 5.36 6.14 14.31
CA ARG A 14 5.85 5.07 15.17
C ARG A 14 5.72 5.42 16.65
N ARG A 15 6.23 6.58 17.07
CA ARG A 15 6.19 7.02 18.47
C ARG A 15 4.75 7.14 18.99
N ILE A 16 3.83 7.66 18.17
CA ILE A 16 2.41 7.74 18.54
C ILE A 16 1.83 6.34 18.75
N LEU A 17 2.05 5.43 17.81
CA LEU A 17 1.52 4.07 17.90
C LEU A 17 2.12 3.28 19.06
N GLU A 18 3.40 3.44 19.35
CA GLU A 18 4.07 2.82 20.50
C GLU A 18 3.50 3.35 21.81
N HIS A 19 3.35 4.67 21.94
CA HIS A 19 2.75 5.29 23.12
C HIS A 19 1.31 4.81 23.37
N LEU A 20 0.53 4.60 22.30
CA LEU A 20 -0.84 4.08 22.39
C LEU A 20 -0.91 2.56 22.60
N GLY A 21 0.22 1.85 22.66
CA GLY A 21 0.26 0.39 22.72
C GLY A 21 -0.30 -0.30 21.46
N ARG A 22 -0.38 0.42 20.34
CA ARG A 22 -0.91 -0.04 19.05
C ARG A 22 0.17 -0.35 18.03
N TRP A 23 1.44 -0.22 18.41
CA TRP A 23 2.55 -0.60 17.56
C TRP A 23 2.63 -2.12 17.40
N ALA A 24 2.00 -2.60 16.34
CA ALA A 24 2.11 -3.96 15.85
C ALA A 24 2.50 -3.89 14.37
N PRO A 25 3.79 -3.63 14.04
CA PRO A 25 4.25 -3.68 12.68
C PRO A 25 4.07 -5.13 12.24
N ARG A 26 2.99 -5.39 11.51
CA ARG A 26 2.80 -6.66 10.84
C ARG A 26 4.02 -6.77 9.94
N ALA A 27 4.92 -7.73 10.20
CA ALA A 27 5.84 -8.20 9.17
C ALA A 27 4.98 -8.32 7.93
N MET A 28 5.35 -7.59 6.88
CA MET A 28 4.53 -7.44 5.69
C MET A 28 4.30 -8.85 5.17
N GLN A 29 3.21 -9.47 5.62
CA GLN A 29 2.69 -10.71 5.10
C GLN A 29 2.17 -10.24 3.76
N ARG A 30 3.09 -10.14 2.79
CA ARG A 30 2.71 -10.30 1.41
C ARG A 30 1.97 -11.61 1.42
N SER A 31 0.65 -11.53 1.30
CA SER A 31 -0.14 -12.67 0.89
C SER A 31 0.61 -13.29 -0.28
N ALA A 32 0.76 -14.62 -0.27
CA ALA A 32 1.34 -15.31 -1.40
C ALA A 32 0.66 -14.77 -2.68
N PRO A 33 1.42 -14.54 -3.77
CA PRO A 33 0.83 -14.10 -5.02
C PRO A 33 -0.40 -14.95 -5.31
N LEU A 34 -1.54 -14.30 -5.47
CA LEU A 34 -2.76 -15.03 -5.76
C LEU A 34 -2.58 -15.72 -7.12
N GLY A 35 -2.92 -17.00 -7.18
CA GLY A 35 -2.87 -17.77 -8.41
C GLY A 35 -3.80 -17.19 -9.49
N PRO A 36 -3.63 -17.58 -10.76
CA PRO A 36 -4.47 -17.09 -11.87
C PRO A 36 -5.98 -17.22 -11.62
N GLU A 37 -6.40 -18.24 -10.88
CA GLU A 37 -7.80 -18.51 -10.49
C GLU A 37 -8.46 -17.40 -9.66
N ALA A 38 -7.66 -16.59 -8.97
CA ALA A 38 -8.15 -15.49 -8.13
C ALA A 38 -8.38 -14.18 -8.92
N TRP A 39 -8.02 -14.18 -10.20
CA TRP A 39 -8.21 -13.04 -11.07
C TRP A 39 -9.68 -12.99 -11.52
N PRO A 40 -10.24 -11.79 -11.73
CA PRO A 40 -11.54 -11.66 -12.38
C PRO A 40 -11.54 -12.40 -13.72
N VAL A 41 -12.65 -13.07 -14.06
CA VAL A 41 -12.79 -13.95 -15.24
C VAL A 41 -12.47 -13.26 -16.58
N HIS A 42 -12.41 -11.92 -16.60
CA HIS A 42 -12.06 -11.11 -17.76
C HIS A 42 -10.94 -10.09 -17.49
N ALA A 43 -10.11 -10.34 -16.49
CA ALA A 43 -8.95 -9.50 -16.23
C ALA A 43 -7.87 -9.76 -17.30
N SER A 44 -7.95 -9.03 -18.41
CA SER A 44 -6.88 -8.95 -19.39
C SER A 44 -5.92 -7.84 -18.96
N LEU A 45 -4.75 -8.20 -18.42
CA LEU A 45 -3.66 -7.24 -18.40
C LEU A 45 -3.14 -7.09 -19.82
N PRO A 46 -3.03 -5.86 -20.33
CA PRO A 46 -2.26 -5.64 -21.54
C PRO A 46 -0.81 -6.05 -21.24
N LEU A 47 -0.35 -7.13 -21.89
CA LEU A 47 1.05 -7.56 -21.87
C LEU A 47 1.96 -6.58 -22.59
N THR A 48 1.37 -5.59 -23.27
CA THR A 48 2.07 -4.48 -23.90
C THR A 48 2.24 -3.36 -22.89
N TYR A 49 3.44 -3.23 -22.36
CA TYR A 49 3.85 -2.03 -21.66
C TYR A 49 3.78 -0.85 -22.63
N HIS A 50 2.88 0.10 -22.37
CA HIS A 50 2.90 1.37 -23.08
C HIS A 50 3.99 2.25 -22.45
N PRO A 51 4.93 2.79 -23.24
CA PRO A 51 5.93 3.70 -22.71
C PRO A 51 5.23 4.89 -22.08
N VAL A 52 5.56 5.16 -20.81
CA VAL A 52 5.10 6.37 -20.13
C VAL A 52 5.73 7.57 -20.85
N PRO A 53 4.95 8.55 -21.31
CA PRO A 53 5.51 9.74 -21.95
C PRO A 53 6.44 10.46 -20.97
N ASP A 54 7.61 10.84 -21.47
CA ASP A 54 8.58 11.64 -20.72
C ASP A 54 7.95 13.01 -20.42
N ILE A 55 7.70 13.29 -19.14
CA ILE A 55 7.21 14.59 -18.68
C ILE A 55 8.45 15.41 -18.30
N ALA A 56 9.07 16.01 -19.32
CA ALA A 56 10.10 17.02 -19.19
C ALA A 56 9.49 18.41 -18.95
#